data_AF-A0A956BR95-F1
#
_entry.id   AF-A0A956BR95-F1
#
_cell.length_a   1.000
_cell.length_b   1.000
_cell.length_c   1.000
_cell.angle_alpha   90.00
_cell.angle_beta   90.00
_cell.angle_gamma   90.00
#
_symmetry.space_group_name_H-M   'P 1'
#
loop_
_entity.id
_entity.type
_entity.pdbx_description
1 polymer ?
#
loop_
_entity_poly.entity_id
_entity_poly.type
_entity_poly.pdbx_seq_one_letter_code
_entity_poly.pdbx_strand_id
1 'polypeptide(L)'
;MHLLTELQSLAESREDFMALLGHELRNPLNAIAGASQVLERKVDGGPIGEVVDMLGRQTAFMRRLVDDLLDVARLERGKLVLELEPVDAAVLVREVVDDFRVAANDREVVLDAEIPAGAVPVRADRTRLAQMIANLLDNAAKFGEGHPIQLTVRQRDQEVAICVRDQG
;
A
#
# COMPACT_ATOMS: atom_id res chain seq x y z
N MET A 1 -37.36 -3.49 10.16
CA MET A 1 -36.69 -4.44 9.25
C MET A 1 -35.39 -3.87 8.69
N HIS A 2 -35.37 -2.65 8.12
CA HIS A 2 -34.12 -2.05 7.58
C HIS A 2 -32.93 -2.02 8.54
N LEU A 3 -33.13 -1.64 9.81
CA LEU A 3 -32.06 -1.55 10.81
C LEU A 3 -31.42 -2.92 11.16
N LEU A 4 -32.20 -3.99 11.10
CA LEU A 4 -31.71 -5.36 11.30
C LEU A 4 -30.89 -5.83 10.10
N THR A 5 -31.33 -5.47 8.90
CA THR A 5 -30.62 -5.75 7.65
C THR A 5 -29.29 -4.99 7.55
N GLU A 6 -29.25 -3.72 7.98
CA GLU A 6 -28.01 -2.93 8.05
C GLU A 6 -27.02 -3.45 9.11
N LEU A 7 -27.52 -3.88 10.28
CA LEU A 7 -26.65 -4.48 11.30
C LEU A 7 -26.11 -5.85 10.89
N GLN A 8 -26.90 -6.65 10.17
CA GLN A 8 -26.43 -7.92 9.62
C GLN A 8 -25.39 -7.71 8.51
N SER A 9 -25.60 -6.77 7.59
CA SER A 9 -24.63 -6.52 6.53
C SER A 9 -23.29 -6.00 7.07
N LEU A 10 -23.32 -5.18 8.12
CA LEU A 10 -22.10 -4.71 8.80
C LEU A 10 -21.36 -5.87 9.48
N ALA A 11 -22.09 -6.79 10.11
CA ALA A 11 -21.52 -7.95 10.79
C ALA A 11 -20.92 -8.96 9.80
N GLU A 12 -21.60 -9.22 8.69
CA GLU A 12 -21.13 -10.08 7.60
C GLU A 12 -19.87 -9.49 6.94
N SER A 13 -19.88 -8.19 6.65
CA SER A 13 -18.69 -7.50 6.11
C SER A 13 -17.48 -7.58 7.04
N ARG A 14 -17.70 -7.58 8.36
CA ARG A 14 -16.63 -7.76 9.36
C ARG A 14 -16.09 -9.19 9.36
N GLU A 15 -16.96 -10.19 9.29
CA GLU A 15 -16.55 -11.59 9.23
C GLU A 15 -15.77 -11.89 7.95
N ASP A 16 -16.23 -11.38 6.81
CA ASP A 16 -15.54 -11.51 5.52
C ASP A 16 -14.17 -10.82 5.54
N PHE A 17 -14.09 -9.62 6.12
CA PHE A 17 -12.82 -8.91 6.29
C PHE A 17 -11.82 -9.69 7.16
N MET A 18 -12.29 -10.25 8.29
CA MET A 18 -11.44 -11.07 9.18
C MET A 18 -11.00 -12.38 8.51
N ALA A 19 -11.88 -13.02 7.74
CA ALA A 19 -11.56 -14.23 6.99
C ALA A 19 -10.51 -13.95 5.89
N LEU A 20 -10.69 -12.86 5.15
CA LEU A 20 -9.75 -12.39 4.13
C LEU A 20 -8.38 -12.08 4.75
N LEU A 21 -8.33 -11.31 5.83
CA LEU A 21 -7.09 -11.02 6.55
C LEU A 21 -6.40 -12.29 7.06
N GLY A 22 -7.17 -13.24 7.59
CA GLY A 22 -6.63 -14.53 8.04
C GLY A 22 -5.99 -15.33 6.90
N HIS A 23 -6.52 -15.22 5.68
CA HIS A 23 -5.94 -15.83 4.49
C HIS A 23 -4.69 -15.07 4.01
N GLU A 24 -4.79 -13.74 3.89
CA GLU A 24 -3.72 -12.85 3.46
C GLU A 24 -2.53 -12.83 4.43
N LEU A 25 -2.71 -13.11 5.73
CA LEU A 25 -1.63 -13.26 6.71
C LEU A 25 -0.99 -14.66 6.68
N ARG A 26 -1.76 -15.72 6.40
CA ARG A 26 -1.22 -17.08 6.32
C ARG A 26 -0.25 -17.25 5.14
N ASN A 27 -0.56 -16.66 3.99
CA ASN A 27 0.30 -16.75 2.81
C ASN A 27 1.74 -16.25 3.02
N PRO A 28 1.98 -15.03 3.53
CA PRO A 28 3.33 -14.53 3.79
C PRO A 28 4.01 -15.32 4.92
N LEU A 29 3.28 -15.82 5.92
CA LEU A 29 3.84 -16.66 6.98
C LEU A 29 4.36 -17.99 6.44
N ASN A 30 3.61 -18.60 5.51
CA ASN A 30 4.04 -19.81 4.83
C ASN A 30 5.27 -19.56 3.95
N ALA A 31 5.34 -18.41 3.27
CA ALA A 31 6.51 -18.02 2.47
C ALA A 31 7.75 -17.78 3.34
N ILE A 32 7.61 -17.11 4.50
CA ILE A 32 8.70 -16.93 5.47
C ILE A 32 9.14 -18.28 6.04
N ALA A 33 8.20 -19.14 6.44
CA ALA A 33 8.52 -20.48 6.94
C ALA A 33 9.25 -21.34 5.91
N GLY A 34 8.83 -21.26 4.63
CA GLY A 34 9.51 -21.93 3.52
C GLY A 34 10.93 -21.40 3.29
N ALA A 35 11.11 -20.07 3.29
CA ALA A 35 12.44 -19.44 3.23
C ALA A 35 13.35 -19.88 4.39
N SER A 36 12.84 -19.86 5.62
CA SER A 36 13.60 -20.30 6.79
C SER A 36 14.00 -21.77 6.68
N GLN A 37 13.13 -22.65 6.18
CA GLN A 37 13.49 -24.05 5.90
C GLN A 37 14.55 -24.20 4.79
N VAL A 38 14.53 -23.32 3.78
CA VAL A 38 15.55 -23.30 2.72
C VAL A 38 16.90 -22.83 3.27
N LEU A 39 16.91 -21.82 4.16
CA LEU A 39 18.10 -21.33 4.84
C LEU A 39 18.67 -22.36 5.82
N GLU A 40 17.81 -23.05 6.59
CA GLU A 40 18.23 -24.12 7.51
C GLU A 40 18.85 -25.33 6.78
N ARG A 41 18.45 -25.59 5.53
CA ARG A 41 18.89 -26.75 4.75
C ARG A 41 20.19 -26.54 3.97
N LYS A 42 20.83 -25.36 4.00
CA LYS A 42 22.08 -25.11 3.25
C LYS A 42 23.23 -24.57 4.10
N VAL A 43 24.29 -25.38 4.13
CA VAL A 43 25.66 -25.08 4.60
C VAL A 43 26.54 -24.54 3.45
N ASP A 44 26.11 -24.61 2.18
CA ASP A 44 26.95 -24.25 1.02
C ASP A 44 26.23 -23.37 -0.02
N GLY A 45 26.57 -22.07 -0.04
CA GLY A 45 26.66 -21.23 -1.26
C GLY A 45 25.46 -21.08 -2.21
N GLY A 46 24.22 -21.40 -1.82
CA GLY A 46 23.02 -21.12 -2.64
C GLY A 46 22.70 -19.62 -2.77
N PRO A 47 21.72 -19.20 -3.62
CA PRO A 47 21.39 -17.79 -3.83
C PRO A 47 20.67 -17.23 -2.59
N ILE A 48 21.43 -16.95 -1.55
CA ILE A 48 20.96 -16.36 -0.28
C ILE A 48 20.28 -15.01 -0.56
N GLY A 49 20.76 -14.26 -1.56
CA GLY A 49 20.16 -13.00 -1.98
C GLY A 49 18.68 -13.13 -2.31
N GLU A 50 18.29 -14.08 -3.17
CA GLU A 50 16.89 -14.25 -3.57
C GLU A 50 15.97 -14.64 -2.41
N VAL A 51 16.48 -15.44 -1.46
CA VAL A 51 15.73 -15.84 -0.26
C VAL A 51 15.58 -14.67 0.71
N VAL A 52 16.65 -13.89 0.90
CA VAL A 52 16.63 -12.67 1.73
C VAL A 52 15.71 -11.60 1.13
N ASP A 53 15.72 -11.41 -0.19
CA ASP A 53 14.83 -10.48 -0.87
C ASP A 53 13.37 -10.92 -0.78
N MET A 54 13.11 -12.22 -0.91
CA MET A 54 11.78 -12.79 -0.68
C MET A 54 11.32 -12.55 0.77
N LEU A 55 12.17 -12.82 1.76
CA LEU A 55 11.87 -12.56 3.17
C LEU A 55 11.56 -11.08 3.40
N GLY A 56 12.37 -10.16 2.84
CA GLY A 56 12.16 -8.72 2.93
C GLY A 56 10.79 -8.28 2.38
N ARG A 57 10.40 -8.79 1.20
CA ARG A 57 9.07 -8.52 0.62
C ARG A 57 7.93 -9.04 1.49
N GLN A 58 8.05 -10.26 2.04
CA GLN A 58 7.01 -10.85 2.88
C GLN A 58 6.88 -10.13 4.23
N THR A 59 7.99 -9.69 4.83
CA THR A 59 7.99 -8.87 6.05
C THR A 59 7.35 -7.50 5.80
N ALA A 60 7.67 -6.83 4.69
CA ALA A 60 7.05 -5.56 4.33
C ALA A 60 5.54 -5.70 4.12
N PHE A 61 5.09 -6.78 3.47
CA PHE A 61 3.67 -7.08 3.29
C PHE A 61 2.94 -7.35 4.62
N MET A 62 3.52 -8.14 5.53
CA MET A 62 2.94 -8.35 6.86
C MET A 62 2.83 -7.05 7.66
N ARG A 63 3.87 -6.20 7.61
CA ARG A 63 3.85 -4.91 8.31
C ARG A 63 2.66 -4.07 7.85
N ARG A 64 2.44 -3.99 6.53
CA ARG A 64 1.29 -3.31 5.94
C ARG A 64 -0.04 -3.90 6.40
N LEU A 65 -0.20 -5.23 6.39
CA LEU A 65 -1.45 -5.87 6.85
C LEU A 65 -1.74 -5.61 8.33
N VAL A 66 -0.71 -5.59 9.17
CA VAL A 66 -0.85 -5.25 10.60
C VAL A 66 -1.23 -3.78 10.78
N ASP A 67 -0.58 -2.88 10.05
CA ASP A 67 -0.88 -1.45 10.09
C ASP A 67 -2.33 -1.18 9.63
N ASP A 68 -2.76 -1.81 8.52
CA ASP A 68 -4.12 -1.71 8.00
C ASP A 68 -5.16 -2.23 9.02
N LEU A 69 -4.87 -3.36 9.70
CA LEU A 69 -5.75 -3.89 10.76
C LEU A 69 -5.85 -2.94 11.96
N LEU A 70 -4.72 -2.36 12.39
CA LEU A 70 -4.68 -1.40 13.50
C LEU A 70 -5.46 -0.13 13.14
N ASP A 71 -5.42 0.28 11.88
CA ASP A 71 -6.15 1.45 11.39
C ASP A 71 -7.65 1.22 11.32
N VAL A 72 -8.10 0.06 10.82
CA VAL A 72 -9.51 -0.34 10.86
C VAL A 72 -10.01 -0.39 12.31
N ALA A 73 -9.25 -1.02 13.21
CA ALA A 73 -9.63 -1.09 14.63
C ALA A 73 -9.66 0.30 15.29
N ARG A 74 -8.86 1.26 14.83
CA ARG A 74 -8.90 2.66 15.31
C ARG A 74 -10.10 3.42 14.72
N LEU A 75 -10.39 3.23 13.44
CA LEU A 75 -11.54 3.79 12.73
C LEU A 75 -12.87 3.37 13.36
N GLU A 76 -13.07 2.07 13.59
CA GLU A 76 -14.31 1.53 14.19
C GLU A 76 -14.59 2.09 15.59
N ARG A 77 -13.54 2.47 16.32
CA ARG A 77 -13.67 3.07 17.65
C ARG A 77 -13.79 4.60 17.62
N GLY A 78 -13.79 5.22 16.44
CA GLY A 78 -13.71 6.68 16.28
C GLY A 78 -12.41 7.27 16.84
N LYS A 79 -11.36 6.44 16.99
CA LYS A 79 -10.08 6.79 17.61
C LYS A 79 -8.97 7.03 16.60
N LEU A 80 -9.26 6.95 15.30
CA LEU A 80 -8.28 7.36 14.29
C LEU A 80 -8.14 8.89 14.36
N VAL A 81 -7.08 9.34 15.02
CA VAL A 81 -6.71 10.76 15.06
C VAL A 81 -5.78 11.00 13.87
N LEU A 82 -6.20 11.87 12.95
CA LEU A 82 -5.32 12.35 11.87
C LEU A 82 -4.42 13.44 12.42
N GLU A 83 -3.12 13.29 12.21
CA GLU A 83 -2.14 14.30 12.59
C GLU A 83 -2.01 15.31 11.45
N LEU A 84 -2.95 16.26 11.38
CA LEU A 84 -3.02 17.22 10.28
C LEU A 84 -1.94 18.30 10.40
N GLU A 85 -0.94 18.23 9.54
CA GLU A 85 0.15 19.20 9.41
C GLU A 85 0.17 19.87 8.02
N PRO A 86 0.86 21.01 7.86
CA PRO A 86 1.16 21.55 6.54
C PRO A 86 2.08 20.61 5.77
N VAL A 87 1.62 20.13 4.61
CA VAL A 87 2.36 19.22 3.74
C VAL A 87 2.44 19.83 2.34
N ASP A 88 3.60 19.74 1.69
CA ASP A 88 3.70 19.98 0.25
C ASP A 88 3.43 18.68 -0.50
N ALA A 89 2.24 18.58 -1.10
CA ALA A 89 1.82 17.38 -1.82
C ALA A 89 2.75 17.07 -3.01
N ALA A 90 3.32 18.07 -3.67
CA ALA A 90 4.24 17.83 -4.78
C ALA A 90 5.57 17.21 -4.31
N VAL A 91 6.05 17.58 -3.12
CA VAL A 91 7.25 16.96 -2.52
C VAL A 91 6.93 15.54 -2.10
N LEU A 92 5.83 15.35 -1.35
CA LEU A 92 5.45 14.02 -0.86
C LEU A 92 5.23 13.02 -2.00
N VAL A 93 4.52 13.42 -3.05
CA VAL A 93 4.28 12.54 -4.20
C VAL A 93 5.58 12.18 -4.91
N ARG A 94 6.55 13.10 -5.02
CA ARG A 94 7.87 12.80 -5.60
C ARG A 94 8.60 11.73 -4.80
N GLU A 95 8.64 11.86 -3.48
CA GLU A 95 9.26 10.85 -2.61
C GLU A 95 8.63 9.47 -2.79
N VAL A 96 7.28 9.40 -2.79
CA VAL A 96 6.57 8.13 -2.99
C VAL A 96 6.82 7.55 -4.39
N VAL A 97 6.91 8.39 -5.42
CA VAL A 97 7.23 7.97 -6.78
C VAL A 97 8.66 7.43 -6.88
N ASP A 98 9.63 8.06 -6.21
CA ASP A 98 11.01 7.60 -6.20
C ASP A 98 11.15 6.25 -5.47
N ASP A 99 10.50 6.11 -4.30
CA ASP A 99 10.42 4.84 -3.57
C ASP A 99 9.78 3.74 -4.43
N PHE A 100 8.68 4.06 -5.12
CA PHE A 100 8.00 3.14 -6.02
C PHE A 100 8.90 2.72 -7.19
N ARG A 101 9.61 3.65 -7.83
CA ARG A 101 10.53 3.34 -8.94
C ARG A 101 11.64 2.37 -8.52
N VAL A 102 12.20 2.56 -7.33
CA VAL A 102 13.20 1.64 -6.77
C VAL A 102 12.60 0.25 -6.59
N ALA A 103 11.39 0.15 -6.04
CA ALA A 103 10.71 -1.13 -5.82
C ALA A 103 10.20 -1.79 -7.11
N ALA A 104 9.87 -1.01 -8.14
CA ALA A 104 9.30 -1.46 -9.40
C ALA A 104 10.35 -1.82 -10.46
N ASN A 105 11.62 -1.52 -10.23
CA ASN A 105 12.72 -1.82 -11.15
C ASN A 105 12.80 -3.32 -11.50
N ASP A 106 12.34 -4.19 -10.59
CA ASP A 106 12.27 -5.64 -10.79
C ASP A 106 11.03 -6.12 -11.59
N ARG A 107 10.07 -5.23 -11.89
CA ARG A 107 8.74 -5.57 -12.44
C ARG A 107 8.44 -5.04 -13.85
N GLU A 108 9.42 -4.41 -14.51
CA GLU A 108 9.25 -3.79 -15.85
C GLU A 108 8.08 -2.78 -15.95
N VAL A 109 7.71 -2.12 -14.84
CA VAL A 109 6.58 -1.19 -14.79
C VAL A 109 7.02 0.20 -15.27
N VAL A 110 6.29 0.76 -16.24
CA VAL A 110 6.49 2.14 -16.70
C VAL A 110 5.58 3.08 -15.91
N LEU A 111 6.16 4.06 -15.21
CA LEU A 111 5.43 5.11 -14.49
C LEU A 111 5.74 6.49 -15.08
N ASP A 112 4.70 7.12 -15.63
CA ASP A 112 4.73 8.53 -16.04
C ASP A 112 4.09 9.40 -14.96
N ALA A 113 4.83 10.40 -14.47
CA ALA A 113 4.42 11.21 -13.33
C ALA A 113 4.47 12.70 -13.67
N GLU A 114 3.29 13.32 -13.78
CA GLU A 114 3.13 14.76 -13.97
C GLU A 114 2.91 15.45 -12.61
N ILE A 115 4.01 15.92 -12.02
CA ILE A 115 4.00 16.60 -10.74
C ILE A 115 4.39 18.07 -10.95
N PRO A 116 3.65 19.06 -10.41
CA PRO A 116 4.02 20.46 -10.47
C PRO A 116 5.41 20.71 -9.88
N ALA A 117 6.20 21.56 -10.54
CA ALA A 117 7.51 21.99 -10.02
C ALA A 117 7.39 22.92 -8.81
N GLY A 118 6.28 23.66 -8.71
CA GLY A 118 5.96 24.53 -7.59
C GLY A 118 5.38 23.77 -6.40
N ALA A 119 5.41 24.40 -5.22
CA ALA A 119 4.83 23.86 -4.01
C ALA A 119 3.30 23.74 -4.14
N VAL A 120 2.75 22.62 -3.64
CA VAL A 120 1.30 22.35 -3.60
C VAL A 120 0.89 22.14 -2.14
N PRO A 121 0.66 23.23 -1.38
CA PRO A 121 0.42 23.14 0.05
C PRO A 121 -0.97 22.56 0.35
N VAL A 122 -1.02 21.59 1.25
CA VAL A 122 -2.25 20.98 1.80
C VAL A 122 -2.15 20.85 3.32
N ARG A 123 -3.29 20.73 4.01
CA ARG A 123 -3.32 20.25 5.39
C ARG A 123 -3.73 18.79 5.40
N ALA A 124 -2.78 17.91 5.71
CA ALA A 124 -2.98 16.47 5.66
C ALA A 124 -2.14 15.78 6.74
N ASP A 125 -2.48 14.54 7.04
CA ASP A 125 -1.56 13.63 7.72
C ASP A 125 -0.60 13.08 6.66
N ARG A 126 0.67 13.49 6.74
CA ARG A 126 1.69 13.16 5.74
C ARG A 126 1.87 11.66 5.57
N THR A 127 1.92 10.92 6.68
CA THR A 127 2.15 9.47 6.69
C THR A 127 0.99 8.75 6.01
N ARG A 128 -0.24 9.13 6.35
CA ARG A 128 -1.45 8.53 5.76
C ARG A 128 -1.57 8.85 4.28
N LEU A 129 -1.28 10.09 3.89
CA LEU A 129 -1.32 10.48 2.49
C LEU A 129 -0.26 9.72 1.67
N ALA A 130 0.95 9.55 2.20
CA ALA A 130 2.00 8.75 1.57
C ALA A 130 1.55 7.30 1.35
N GLN A 131 1.00 6.69 2.40
CA GLN A 131 0.49 5.32 2.38
C GLN A 131 -0.63 5.14 1.34
N MET A 132 -1.57 6.09 1.27
CA MET A 132 -2.63 6.06 0.27
C MET A 132 -2.08 6.09 -1.16
N ILE A 133 -1.13 6.98 -1.45
CA ILE A 133 -0.53 7.09 -2.80
C ILE A 133 0.24 5.81 -3.15
N ALA A 134 1.05 5.30 -2.23
CA ALA A 134 1.79 4.05 -2.42
C ALA A 134 0.85 2.86 -2.68
N ASN A 135 -0.26 2.78 -1.94
CA ASN A 135 -1.26 1.73 -2.13
C ASN A 135 -1.92 1.79 -3.51
N LEU A 136 -2.21 2.99 -4.02
CA LEU A 136 -2.77 3.18 -5.36
C LEU A 136 -1.77 2.78 -6.45
N LEU A 137 -0.51 3.18 -6.33
CA LEU A 137 0.56 2.80 -7.26
C LEU A 137 0.81 1.29 -7.27
N ASP A 138 0.85 0.66 -6.10
CA ASP A 138 0.99 -0.80 -5.97
C ASP A 138 -0.16 -1.53 -6.66
N ASN A 139 -1.39 -1.03 -6.51
CA ASN A 139 -2.56 -1.62 -7.16
C ASN A 139 -2.47 -1.45 -8.68
N ALA A 140 -2.17 -0.25 -9.16
CA ALA A 140 -1.99 0.03 -10.58
C ALA A 140 -0.91 -0.88 -11.20
N ALA A 141 0.19 -1.14 -10.48
CA ALA A 141 1.25 -2.04 -10.93
C ALA A 141 0.84 -3.51 -10.96
N LYS A 142 0.00 -3.94 -10.01
CA LYS A 142 -0.47 -5.33 -9.93
C LYS A 142 -1.56 -5.64 -10.95
N PHE A 143 -2.43 -4.68 -11.24
CA PHE A 143 -3.64 -4.90 -12.04
C PHE A 143 -3.57 -4.27 -13.43
N GLY A 144 -2.61 -3.39 -13.72
CA GLY A 144 -2.54 -2.66 -14.98
C GLY A 144 -2.07 -3.46 -16.21
N GLU A 145 -2.06 -4.80 -16.15
CA GLU A 145 -1.70 -5.70 -17.27
C GLU A 145 -0.38 -5.39 -18.01
N GLY A 146 0.58 -4.72 -17.35
CA GLY A 146 1.84 -4.27 -17.94
C GLY A 146 1.75 -2.95 -18.73
N HIS A 147 0.59 -2.29 -18.75
CA HIS A 147 0.43 -0.97 -19.31
C HIS A 147 1.07 0.12 -18.42
N PRO A 148 1.47 1.26 -19.02
CA PRO A 148 2.02 2.38 -18.26
C PRO A 148 1.04 2.95 -17.25
N ILE A 149 1.53 3.22 -16.04
CA ILE A 149 0.82 3.91 -14.98
C ILE A 149 1.01 5.43 -15.18
N GLN A 150 -0.07 6.19 -15.09
CA GLN A 150 -0.04 7.65 -15.08
C GLN A 150 -0.37 8.18 -13.69
N LEU A 151 0.52 8.99 -13.12
CA LEU A 151 0.29 9.74 -11.91
C LEU A 151 0.23 11.24 -12.23
N THR A 152 -0.80 11.94 -11.76
CA THR A 152 -0.91 13.40 -11.92
C THR A 152 -1.25 14.08 -10.60
N VAL A 153 -0.65 15.25 -10.36
CA VAL A 153 -0.99 16.14 -9.25
C VAL A 153 -1.50 17.45 -9.82
N ARG A 154 -2.74 17.82 -9.51
CA ARG A 154 -3.39 19.03 -10.03
C ARG A 154 -4.02 19.81 -8.89
N GLN A 155 -3.68 21.08 -8.76
CA GLN A 155 -4.40 22.00 -7.89
C GLN A 155 -5.64 22.51 -8.64
N ARG A 156 -6.81 22.43 -8.00
CA ARG A 156 -8.10 22.92 -8.53
C ARG A 156 -8.78 23.74 -7.45
N ASP A 157 -8.85 25.04 -7.64
CA ASP A 157 -9.47 25.97 -6.68
C ASP A 157 -8.96 25.78 -5.24
N GLN A 158 -9.78 25.24 -4.34
CA GLN A 158 -9.46 24.98 -2.93
C GLN A 158 -9.01 23.54 -2.65
N GLU A 159 -8.86 22.71 -3.68
CA GLU A 159 -8.55 21.30 -3.56
C GLU A 159 -7.28 20.91 -4.33
N VAL A 160 -6.69 19.80 -3.93
CA VAL A 160 -5.58 19.15 -4.63
C VAL A 160 -6.03 17.77 -5.03
N ALA A 161 -6.04 17.51 -6.33
CA ALA A 161 -6.34 16.21 -6.89
C ALA A 161 -5.04 15.45 -7.19
N ILE A 162 -4.88 14.28 -6.57
CA ILE A 162 -3.85 13.31 -6.90
C ILE A 162 -4.55 12.14 -7.58
N CYS A 163 -4.20 11.87 -8.84
CA CYS A 163 -4.83 10.82 -9.63
C CYS A 163 -3.78 9.81 -10.09
N VAL A 164 -4.04 8.53 -9.80
CA VAL A 164 -3.31 7.39 -10.35
C VAL A 164 -4.25 6.70 -11.34
N ARG A 165 -3.78 6.48 -12.56
CA ARG A 165 -4.52 5.82 -13.63
C ARG A 165 -3.68 4.70 -14.20
N ASP A 166 -4.24 3.51 -14.21
CA ASP A 166 -3.77 2.37 -15.00
C ASP A 166 -4.73 2.11 -16.18
N GLN A 167 -4.37 1.16 -17.04
CA GLN A 167 -5.18 0.73 -18.20
C GLN A 167 -5.58 -0.75 -18.10
N GLY A 168 -5.65 -1.29 -16.87
CA GLY A 168 -6.13 -2.64 -16.60
C GLY A 168 -7.66 -2.76 -16.63
#